data_AF-A0A1C2GM89-F1
#
_entry.id   AF-A0A1C2GM89-F1
#
_cell.length_a   1.000
_cell.length_b   1.000
_cell.length_c   1.000
_cell.angle_alpha   90.00
_cell.angle_beta   90.00
_cell.angle_gamma   90.00
#
_symmetry.space_group_name_H-M   'P 1'
#
loop_
_entity.id
_entity.type
_entity.pdbx_description
1 polymer ?
#
loop_
_entity_poly.entity_id
_entity_poly.type
_entity_poly.pdbx_seq_one_letter_code
_entity_poly.pdbx_strand_id
1 'polypeptide(L)'
;MQTRKAKTILTTIVLLMSVIETPLFYYYTYGFFTFILFVPYGLTGLILSIVLLKSILKYKSTNTAYHICGLIISVVVGTPSAFKENKMEYLDWKLRIDERQQIVNDIKNGVLKPNADGKFILTGDYLLPIGDINVSHDKDGFIEVEFITDAGFIDHYSALVYTERKIKVRSAFSNVTSDMDEHWYTIHY
;
A
#
# COMPACT_ATOMS: atom_id res chain seq x y z
N MET A 1 -24.30 24.42 21.08
CA MET A 1 -22.96 24.61 20.46
C MET A 1 -22.08 23.35 20.50
N GLN A 2 -22.04 22.61 21.62
CA GLN A 2 -21.25 21.36 21.75
C GLN A 2 -21.61 20.28 20.72
N THR A 3 -22.90 20.08 20.42
CA THR A 3 -23.36 19.05 19.46
C THR A 3 -22.88 19.29 18.03
N ARG A 4 -22.66 20.54 17.62
CA ARG A 4 -22.14 20.87 16.28
C ARG A 4 -20.65 20.50 16.16
N LYS A 5 -19.85 20.87 17.17
CA LYS A 5 -18.41 20.54 17.21
C LYS A 5 -18.20 19.02 17.18
N ALA A 6 -18.99 18.27 17.96
CA ALA A 6 -18.91 16.81 18.00
C ALA A 6 -19.18 16.17 16.62
N LYS A 7 -20.18 16.64 15.86
CA LYS A 7 -20.45 16.13 14.50
C LYS A 7 -19.31 16.42 13.55
N THR A 8 -18.73 17.63 13.60
CA THR A 8 -17.60 17.99 12.74
C THR A 8 -16.38 17.14 13.03
N ILE A 9 -16.07 16.92 14.32
CA ILE A 9 -14.97 16.02 14.73
C ILE A 9 -15.24 14.61 14.22
N LEU A 10 -16.45 14.07 14.43
CA LEU A 10 -16.83 12.74 13.99
C LEU A 10 -16.72 12.57 12.47
N THR A 11 -17.21 13.52 11.68
CA THR A 11 -17.07 13.51 10.21
C THR A 11 -15.60 13.53 9.80
N THR A 12 -14.77 14.32 10.48
CA THR A 12 -13.33 14.41 10.18
C THR A 12 -12.63 13.10 10.50
N ILE A 13 -12.96 12.45 11.62
CA ILE A 13 -12.41 11.14 11.98
C ILE A 13 -12.78 10.09 10.94
N VAL A 14 -14.06 9.99 10.54
CA VAL A 14 -14.51 9.00 9.55
C VAL A 14 -13.82 9.23 8.19
N LEU A 15 -13.65 10.49 7.77
CA LEU A 15 -12.91 10.83 6.56
C LEU A 15 -11.45 10.42 6.65
N LEU A 16 -10.75 10.79 7.73
CA LEU A 16 -9.35 10.43 7.92
C LEU A 16 -9.16 8.91 7.93
N MET A 17 -10.06 8.19 8.60
CA MET A 17 -10.05 6.74 8.59
C MET A 17 -10.15 6.18 7.16
N SER A 18 -11.09 6.69 6.34
CA SER A 18 -11.24 6.20 4.96
C SER A 18 -10.02 6.46 4.07
N VAL A 19 -9.26 7.54 4.33
CA VAL A 19 -8.08 7.90 3.53
C VAL A 19 -6.84 7.12 3.98
N ILE A 20 -6.67 6.92 5.29
CA ILE A 20 -5.49 6.25 5.87
C ILE A 20 -5.60 4.72 5.75
N GLU A 21 -6.81 4.18 5.59
CA GLU A 21 -7.06 2.73 5.49
C GLU A 21 -6.12 2.05 4.50
N THR A 22 -6.13 2.47 3.23
CA THR A 22 -5.32 1.82 2.18
C THR A 22 -3.82 1.85 2.43
N PRO A 23 -3.16 3.00 2.69
CA PRO A 23 -1.73 2.97 2.98
C PRO A 23 -1.40 2.22 4.27
N LEU A 24 -2.28 2.26 5.29
CA LEU A 24 -2.07 1.50 6.52
C LEU A 24 -2.04 -0.01 6.25
N PHE A 25 -3.03 -0.53 5.52
CA PHE A 25 -3.10 -1.96 5.23
C PHE A 25 -2.03 -2.39 4.23
N TYR A 26 -1.77 -1.60 3.19
CA TYR A 26 -0.76 -1.91 2.17
C TYR A 26 0.66 -2.00 2.75
N TYR A 27 1.07 -1.08 3.62
CA TYR A 27 2.46 -1.03 4.10
C TYR A 27 2.72 -1.78 5.41
N TYR A 28 1.70 -1.99 6.24
CA TYR A 28 1.91 -2.45 7.63
C TYR A 28 1.19 -3.75 7.97
N THR A 29 0.48 -4.35 7.02
CA THR A 29 -0.22 -5.61 7.26
C THR A 29 0.15 -6.67 6.23
N TYR A 30 0.04 -7.93 6.64
CA TYR A 30 0.41 -9.08 5.82
C TYR A 30 -0.45 -10.29 6.21
N GLY A 31 -0.93 -11.03 5.20
CA GLY A 31 -1.64 -12.29 5.36
C GLY A 31 -2.74 -12.27 6.43
N PHE A 32 -2.65 -13.17 7.41
CA PHE A 32 -3.66 -13.29 8.48
C PHE A 32 -3.70 -12.07 9.42
N PHE A 33 -2.57 -11.39 9.59
CA PHE A 33 -2.49 -10.21 10.45
C PHE A 33 -3.38 -9.08 9.93
N THR A 34 -3.56 -9.00 8.61
CA THR A 34 -4.48 -8.07 7.96
C THR A 34 -5.92 -8.26 8.47
N PHE A 35 -6.43 -9.48 8.65
CA PHE A 35 -7.78 -9.68 9.20
C PHE A 35 -7.94 -9.18 10.63
N ILE A 36 -6.93 -9.43 11.47
CA ILE A 36 -6.94 -9.03 12.88
C ILE A 36 -7.06 -7.51 13.00
N LEU A 37 -6.47 -6.75 12.07
CA LEU A 37 -6.53 -5.29 12.07
C LEU A 37 -7.70 -4.74 11.25
N PHE A 38 -8.00 -5.33 10.10
CA PHE A 38 -9.03 -4.87 9.17
C PHE A 38 -10.43 -4.98 9.77
N VAL A 39 -10.75 -6.10 10.43
CA VAL A 39 -12.09 -6.31 10.99
C VAL A 39 -12.40 -5.28 12.10
N PRO A 40 -11.56 -5.07 13.13
CA PRO A 40 -11.82 -4.03 14.12
C PRO A 40 -11.83 -2.62 13.53
N TYR A 41 -10.96 -2.33 12.56
CA TYR A 41 -10.89 -1.04 11.89
C TYR A 41 -12.18 -0.73 11.12
N GLY A 42 -12.61 -1.65 10.26
CA GLY A 42 -13.84 -1.55 9.48
C GLY A 42 -15.08 -1.48 10.36
N LEU A 43 -15.16 -2.29 11.42
CA LEU A 43 -16.27 -2.22 12.39
C LEU A 43 -16.32 -0.86 13.10
N THR A 44 -15.18 -0.32 13.49
CA THR A 44 -15.10 1.02 14.11
C THR A 44 -15.58 2.09 13.13
N GLY A 45 -15.09 2.07 11.88
CA GLY A 45 -15.54 2.98 10.82
C GLY A 45 -17.05 2.90 10.57
N LEU A 46 -17.61 1.67 10.56
CA LEU A 46 -19.04 1.44 10.39
C LEU A 46 -19.86 2.00 11.56
N ILE A 47 -19.46 1.72 12.81
CA ILE A 47 -20.15 2.23 14.00
C ILE A 47 -20.16 3.76 14.00
N LEU A 48 -19.02 4.39 13.76
CA LEU A 48 -18.91 5.85 13.71
C LEU A 48 -19.76 6.45 12.59
N SER A 49 -19.81 5.80 11.42
CA SER A 49 -20.65 6.18 10.29
C SER A 49 -22.15 6.11 10.63
N ILE A 50 -22.59 5.04 11.31
CA ILE A 50 -23.98 4.89 11.77
C ILE A 50 -24.32 5.97 12.81
N VAL A 51 -23.42 6.25 13.76
CA VAL A 51 -23.62 7.30 14.77
C VAL A 51 -23.73 8.67 14.09
N LEU A 52 -22.87 8.95 13.10
CA LEU A 52 -22.93 10.20 12.32
C LEU A 52 -24.25 10.31 11.56
N LEU A 53 -24.67 9.24 10.87
CA LEU A 53 -25.92 9.20 10.11
C LEU A 53 -27.14 9.43 11.02
N LYS A 54 -27.23 8.73 12.16
CA LYS A 54 -28.30 8.94 13.15
C LYS A 54 -28.33 10.39 13.64
N SER A 55 -27.15 10.98 13.86
CA SER A 55 -27.01 12.37 14.32
C SER A 55 -27.43 13.40 13.26
N ILE A 56 -27.20 13.10 11.98
CA ILE A 56 -27.68 13.91 10.84
C ILE A 56 -29.21 13.84 10.75
N LEU A 57 -29.77 12.62 10.78
CA LEU A 57 -31.21 12.40 10.64
C LEU A 57 -32.03 13.00 11.79
N LYS A 58 -31.56 12.85 13.03
CA LYS A 58 -32.27 13.33 14.22
C LYS A 58 -32.23 14.86 14.38
N TYR A 59 -31.15 15.50 13.93
CA TYR A 59 -30.93 16.93 14.18
C TYR A 59 -30.44 17.64 12.91
N LYS A 60 -31.38 18.21 12.16
CA LYS A 60 -31.08 19.05 10.99
C LYS A 60 -30.29 20.28 11.46
N SER A 61 -29.11 20.50 10.88
CA SER A 61 -28.23 21.64 11.19
C SER A 61 -27.79 22.37 9.92
N THR A 62 -27.27 23.60 10.04
CA THR A 62 -26.76 24.38 8.90
C THR A 62 -25.61 23.69 8.16
N ASN A 63 -24.86 22.78 8.80
CA ASN A 63 -23.73 22.06 8.18
C ASN A 63 -24.11 20.65 7.69
N THR A 64 -25.40 20.36 7.51
CA THR A 64 -25.86 19.01 7.13
C THR A 64 -25.24 18.54 5.81
N ALA A 65 -25.04 19.43 4.83
CA ALA A 65 -24.39 19.11 3.57
C ALA A 65 -22.96 18.59 3.75
N TYR A 66 -22.14 19.27 4.56
CA TYR A 66 -20.76 18.83 4.87
C TYR A 66 -20.73 17.41 5.45
N HIS A 67 -21.61 17.11 6.41
CA HIS A 67 -21.63 15.79 7.04
C HIS A 67 -22.10 14.68 6.09
N ILE A 68 -23.06 14.98 5.21
CA ILE A 68 -23.52 14.05 4.17
C ILE A 68 -22.41 13.81 3.15
N CYS A 69 -21.80 14.87 2.62
CA CYS A 69 -20.67 14.77 1.70
C CYS A 69 -19.51 13.98 2.31
N GLY A 70 -19.15 14.28 3.56
CA GLY A 70 -18.09 13.55 4.27
C GLY A 70 -18.40 12.06 4.40
N LEU A 71 -19.64 11.70 4.74
CA LEU A 71 -20.06 10.30 4.81
C LEU A 71 -20.00 9.61 3.43
N ILE A 72 -20.52 10.26 2.38
CA ILE A 72 -20.49 9.74 1.01
C ILE A 72 -19.05 9.53 0.55
N ILE A 73 -18.18 10.52 0.73
CA ILE A 73 -16.76 10.42 0.38
C ILE A 73 -16.11 9.28 1.14
N SER A 74 -16.38 9.14 2.45
CA SER A 74 -15.77 8.07 3.24
C SER A 74 -16.16 6.68 2.74
N VAL A 75 -17.41 6.48 2.31
CA VAL A 75 -17.87 5.22 1.72
C VAL A 75 -17.24 5.01 0.33
N VAL A 76 -17.27 6.04 -0.52
CA VAL A 76 -16.75 5.97 -1.90
C VAL A 76 -15.23 5.82 -1.95
N VAL A 77 -14.50 6.35 -0.97
CA VAL A 77 -13.05 6.19 -0.85
C VAL A 77 -12.74 4.85 -0.18
N GLY A 78 -13.27 4.58 1.01
CA GLY A 78 -12.89 3.39 1.79
C GLY A 78 -13.34 2.06 1.18
N THR A 79 -14.52 1.99 0.55
CA THR A 79 -15.00 0.70 0.00
C THR A 79 -14.17 0.22 -1.19
N PRO A 80 -13.91 1.02 -2.25
CA PRO A 80 -13.13 0.56 -3.40
C PRO A 80 -11.63 0.48 -3.12
N SER A 81 -11.12 1.23 -2.14
CA SER A 81 -9.70 1.26 -1.82
C SER A 81 -9.24 0.00 -1.09
N ALA A 82 -10.16 -0.77 -0.52
CA ALA A 82 -9.92 -2.13 -0.01
C ALA A 82 -9.79 -3.20 -1.12
N PHE A 83 -10.13 -2.90 -2.38
CA PHE A 83 -10.19 -3.90 -3.47
C PHE A 83 -9.42 -3.50 -4.74
N LYS A 84 -8.56 -2.47 -4.70
CA LYS A 84 -7.83 -1.95 -5.88
C LYS A 84 -6.32 -1.89 -5.65
N GLU A 85 -5.73 -3.06 -5.42
CA GLU A 85 -4.29 -3.28 -5.18
C GLU A 85 -3.41 -2.64 -6.27
N ASN A 86 -3.72 -2.87 -7.56
CA ASN A 86 -2.91 -2.39 -8.70
C ASN A 86 -2.70 -0.87 -8.71
N LYS A 87 -3.63 -0.08 -8.15
CA LYS A 87 -3.47 1.38 -8.08
C LYS A 87 -2.47 1.79 -7.01
N MET A 88 -2.47 1.10 -5.89
CA MET A 88 -1.57 1.38 -4.79
C MET A 88 -0.15 0.96 -5.16
N GLU A 89 0.01 -0.18 -5.84
CA GLU A 89 1.30 -0.62 -6.37
C GLU A 89 1.89 0.36 -7.39
N TYR A 90 1.08 0.86 -8.33
CA TYR A 90 1.55 1.87 -9.27
C TYR A 90 1.95 3.17 -8.56
N LEU A 91 1.19 3.58 -7.54
CA LEU A 91 1.51 4.76 -6.75
C LEU A 91 2.80 4.56 -5.95
N ASP A 92 2.96 3.42 -5.31
CA ASP A 92 4.16 3.03 -4.57
C ASP A 92 5.39 3.00 -5.49
N TRP A 93 5.27 2.36 -6.66
CA TRP A 93 6.31 2.38 -7.68
C TRP A 93 6.71 3.82 -8.03
N LYS A 94 5.74 4.64 -8.43
CA LYS A 94 6.01 6.01 -8.88
C LYS A 94 6.63 6.90 -7.81
N LEU A 95 6.23 6.73 -6.55
CA LEU A 95 6.74 7.56 -5.46
C LEU A 95 8.14 7.15 -5.00
N ARG A 96 8.58 5.93 -5.30
CA ARG A 96 9.75 5.32 -4.63
C ARG A 96 10.74 4.66 -5.58
N ILE A 97 10.51 4.78 -6.89
CA ILE A 97 11.40 4.22 -7.89
C ILE A 97 12.83 4.74 -7.74
N ASP A 98 13.01 6.01 -7.38
CA ASP A 98 14.33 6.61 -7.18
C ASP A 98 15.07 5.98 -5.98
N GLU A 99 14.36 5.75 -4.87
CA GLU A 99 14.91 5.06 -3.68
C GLU A 99 15.35 3.64 -4.03
N ARG A 100 14.49 2.90 -4.75
CA ARG A 100 14.77 1.53 -5.17
C ARG A 100 15.90 1.46 -6.20
N GLN A 101 15.96 2.43 -7.11
CA GLN A 101 17.03 2.52 -8.09
C GLN A 101 18.37 2.83 -7.42
N GLN A 102 18.37 3.66 -6.36
CA GLN A 102 19.56 3.90 -5.55
C GLN A 102 20.03 2.60 -4.88
N ILE A 103 19.12 1.83 -4.28
CA ILE A 103 19.44 0.53 -3.67
C ILE A 103 20.04 -0.44 -4.69
N VAL A 104 19.44 -0.54 -5.89
CA VAL A 104 19.97 -1.34 -6.99
C VAL A 104 21.41 -0.92 -7.32
N ASN A 105 21.67 0.39 -7.42
CA ASN A 105 23.01 0.90 -7.70
C ASN A 105 24.00 0.58 -6.57
N ASP A 106 23.58 0.69 -5.31
CA ASP A 106 24.42 0.39 -4.15
C ASP A 106 24.76 -1.11 -4.08
N ILE A 107 23.83 -1.99 -4.46
CA ILE A 107 24.08 -3.45 -4.60
C ILE A 107 25.09 -3.70 -5.71
N LYS A 108 24.88 -3.12 -6.90
CA LYS A 108 25.76 -3.28 -8.06
C LYS A 108 27.19 -2.82 -7.79
N ASN A 109 27.33 -1.73 -7.04
CA ASN A 109 28.62 -1.17 -6.67
C ASN A 109 29.25 -1.86 -5.44
N GLY A 110 28.57 -2.86 -4.85
CA GLY A 110 29.04 -3.57 -3.67
C GLY A 110 29.10 -2.71 -2.40
N VAL A 111 28.38 -1.59 -2.38
CA VAL A 111 28.21 -0.72 -1.21
C VAL A 111 27.24 -1.39 -0.24
N LEU A 112 26.10 -1.86 -0.74
CA LEU A 112 25.15 -2.67 0.03
C LEU A 112 25.49 -4.15 -0.13
N LYS A 113 25.76 -4.83 0.99
CA LYS A 113 26.13 -6.25 1.03
C LYS A 113 25.15 -7.03 1.90
N PRO A 114 24.95 -8.32 1.60
CA PRO A 114 24.14 -9.17 2.46
C PRO A 114 24.82 -9.35 3.82
N ASN A 115 24.01 -9.55 4.85
CA ASN A 115 24.47 -9.94 6.17
C ASN A 115 24.96 -11.42 6.18
N ALA A 116 25.34 -11.93 7.35
CA ALA A 116 25.78 -13.32 7.51
C ALA A 116 24.74 -14.37 7.08
N ASP A 117 23.45 -14.01 7.11
CA ASP A 117 22.33 -14.87 6.71
C ASP A 117 21.96 -14.72 5.22
N GLY A 118 22.74 -13.95 4.44
CA GLY A 118 22.46 -13.70 3.03
C GLY A 118 21.40 -12.63 2.76
N LYS A 119 20.90 -11.94 3.79
CA LYS A 119 19.83 -10.92 3.68
C LYS A 119 20.40 -9.52 3.52
N PHE A 120 19.80 -8.73 2.62
CA PHE A 120 20.13 -7.32 2.46
C PHE A 120 19.32 -6.50 3.46
N ILE A 121 20.01 -5.93 4.45
CA ILE A 121 19.37 -5.08 5.47
C ILE A 121 19.52 -3.62 5.04
N LEU A 122 18.40 -2.94 4.86
CA LEU A 122 18.37 -1.51 4.61
C LEU A 122 18.49 -0.75 5.93
N THR A 123 19.44 0.18 6.02
CA THR A 123 19.68 1.01 7.22
C THR A 123 19.20 2.46 7.06
N GLY A 124 18.41 2.75 6.02
CA GLY A 124 17.92 4.10 5.72
C GLY A 124 16.64 4.47 6.47
N ASP A 125 16.50 5.76 6.77
CA ASP A 125 15.29 6.36 7.35
C ASP A 125 14.21 6.57 6.28
N TYR A 126 13.56 5.49 5.85
CA TYR A 126 12.46 5.56 4.91
C TYR A 126 11.15 5.87 5.63
N LEU A 127 10.39 6.85 5.12
CA LEU A 127 9.09 7.24 5.69
C LEU A 127 8.07 6.08 5.69
N LEU A 128 8.16 5.22 4.67
CA LEU A 128 7.35 4.01 4.50
C LEU A 128 8.28 2.80 4.33
N PRO A 129 7.88 1.58 4.74
CA PRO A 129 8.69 0.38 4.55
C PRO A 129 8.99 0.11 3.06
N ILE A 130 10.27 -0.04 2.65
CA ILE A 130 10.64 -0.37 1.24
C ILE A 130 10.22 -1.79 0.83
N GLY A 131 10.01 -2.65 1.82
CA GLY A 131 9.86 -4.09 1.63
C GLY A 131 11.15 -4.83 1.98
N ASP A 132 11.02 -6.15 2.08
CA ASP A 132 12.16 -7.04 2.07
C ASP A 132 12.79 -7.07 0.67
N ILE A 133 14.10 -7.35 0.60
CA ILE A 133 14.86 -7.40 -0.66
C ILE A 133 15.45 -8.79 -0.85
N ASN A 134 15.15 -9.40 -1.99
CA ASN A 134 15.86 -10.57 -2.47
C ASN A 134 16.75 -10.17 -3.64
N VAL A 135 18.03 -10.55 -3.59
CA VAL A 135 18.96 -10.36 -4.70
C VAL A 135 19.35 -11.72 -5.22
N SER A 136 19.18 -11.93 -6.52
CA SER A 136 19.64 -13.13 -7.20
C SER A 136 20.56 -12.78 -8.35
N HIS A 137 21.42 -13.74 -8.70
CA HIS A 137 22.25 -13.66 -9.88
C HIS A 137 21.83 -14.79 -10.81
N ASP A 138 21.55 -14.45 -12.07
CA ASP A 138 21.33 -15.50 -13.05
C ASP A 138 22.65 -16.17 -13.48
N LYS A 139 22.54 -17.29 -14.21
CA LYS A 139 23.61 -18.05 -14.88
C LYS A 139 24.56 -17.17 -15.69
N ASP A 140 24.07 -16.08 -16.27
CA ASP A 140 24.87 -15.13 -17.06
C ASP A 140 25.55 -14.04 -16.20
N GLY A 141 25.37 -14.05 -14.88
CA GLY A 141 25.93 -13.08 -13.95
C GLY A 141 25.14 -11.77 -13.81
N PHE A 142 24.03 -11.62 -14.54
CA PHE A 142 23.14 -10.45 -14.40
C PHE A 142 22.49 -10.42 -13.02
N ILE A 143 22.35 -9.20 -12.50
CA ILE A 143 21.72 -8.95 -11.21
C ILE A 143 20.21 -8.80 -11.39
N GLU A 144 19.46 -9.50 -10.53
CA GLU A 144 18.03 -9.32 -10.34
C GLU A 144 17.76 -8.95 -8.88
N VAL A 145 16.97 -7.90 -8.68
CA VAL A 145 16.61 -7.39 -7.34
C VAL A 145 15.09 -7.35 -7.24
N GLU A 146 14.55 -8.15 -6.32
CA GLU A 146 13.13 -8.23 -6.00
C GLU A 146 12.87 -7.42 -4.73
N PHE A 147 11.92 -6.49 -4.80
CA PHE A 147 11.40 -5.72 -3.68
C PHE A 147 9.99 -6.21 -3.36
N ILE A 148 9.79 -6.74 -2.15
CA ILE A 148 8.49 -7.22 -1.69
C ILE A 148 7.59 -6.02 -1.41
N THR A 149 6.59 -5.75 -2.26
CA THR A 149 5.77 -4.53 -2.18
C THR A 149 4.41 -4.75 -1.53
N ASP A 150 3.81 -5.92 -1.69
CA ASP A 150 2.56 -6.30 -1.03
C ASP A 150 2.70 -7.72 -0.47
N ALA A 151 2.58 -7.84 0.85
CA ALA A 151 2.57 -9.13 1.53
C ALA A 151 1.14 -9.69 1.71
N GLY A 152 0.16 -9.03 1.10
CA GLY A 152 -1.12 -9.60 0.73
C GLY A 152 -2.25 -9.50 1.73
N PHE A 153 -3.47 -9.49 1.18
CA PHE A 153 -4.69 -9.91 1.83
C PHE A 153 -5.15 -11.24 1.21
N ILE A 154 -4.91 -12.35 1.93
CA ILE A 154 -5.24 -13.73 1.51
C ILE A 154 -4.53 -14.15 0.21
N ASP A 155 -3.33 -14.72 0.35
CA ASP A 155 -2.67 -15.50 -0.72
C ASP A 155 -2.34 -14.73 -2.02
N HIS A 156 -2.30 -13.40 -1.94
CA HIS A 156 -1.82 -12.53 -3.02
C HIS A 156 -0.57 -11.83 -2.55
N TYR A 157 0.58 -12.13 -3.13
CA TYR A 157 1.82 -11.44 -2.82
C TYR A 157 2.30 -10.71 -4.06
N SER A 158 2.82 -9.50 -3.93
CA SER A 158 3.40 -8.78 -5.05
C SER A 158 4.80 -8.27 -4.77
N ALA A 159 5.60 -8.31 -5.83
CA ALA A 159 6.95 -7.80 -5.82
C ALA A 159 7.23 -6.94 -7.06
N LEU A 160 8.02 -5.90 -6.82
CA LEU A 160 8.62 -5.09 -7.87
C LEU A 160 10.03 -5.62 -8.14
N VAL A 161 10.28 -6.04 -9.38
CA VAL A 161 11.54 -6.66 -9.80
C VAL A 161 12.30 -5.74 -10.73
N TYR A 162 13.57 -5.50 -10.40
CA TYR A 162 14.57 -4.94 -11.29
C TYR A 162 15.40 -6.06 -11.93
N THR A 163 15.61 -6.01 -13.23
CA THR A 163 16.57 -6.90 -13.92
C THR A 163 17.36 -6.15 -14.99
N GLU A 164 18.65 -6.49 -15.11
CA GLU A 164 19.52 -5.91 -16.14
C GLU A 164 19.16 -6.37 -17.55
N ARG A 165 18.45 -7.50 -17.68
CA ARG A 165 17.99 -7.97 -18.99
C ARG A 165 16.71 -7.25 -19.38
N LYS A 166 16.69 -6.74 -20.61
CA LYS A 166 15.46 -6.31 -21.27
C LYS A 166 14.65 -7.56 -21.60
N ILE A 167 13.75 -7.94 -20.70
CA ILE A 167 12.89 -9.10 -20.91
C ILE A 167 11.66 -8.60 -21.68
N LYS A 168 11.43 -9.13 -22.88
CA LYS A 168 10.10 -9.03 -23.51
C LYS A 168 9.19 -9.97 -22.73
N VAL A 169 8.42 -9.40 -21.82
CA VAL A 169 7.71 -10.04 -20.70
C VAL A 169 6.75 -11.18 -21.05
N ARG A 170 6.42 -11.39 -22.31
CA ARG A 170 5.39 -12.37 -22.70
C ARG A 170 5.74 -13.86 -22.49
N SER A 171 6.95 -14.24 -22.07
CA SER A 171 7.29 -15.68 -21.99
C SER A 171 8.27 -16.16 -20.92
N ALA A 172 8.87 -15.28 -20.10
CA ALA A 172 9.92 -15.70 -19.14
C ALA A 172 9.38 -15.99 -17.72
N PHE A 173 8.28 -15.35 -17.33
CA PHE A 173 7.66 -15.54 -16.02
C PHE A 173 6.16 -15.71 -16.25
N SER A 174 5.57 -16.80 -15.73
CA SER A 174 4.13 -17.07 -15.89
C SER A 174 3.23 -16.03 -15.20
N ASN A 175 3.80 -15.21 -14.31
CA ASN A 175 3.04 -14.34 -13.42
C ASN A 175 3.36 -12.83 -13.55
N VAL A 176 4.17 -12.40 -14.53
CA VAL A 176 4.39 -10.96 -14.72
C VAL A 176 3.10 -10.33 -15.24
N THR A 177 2.67 -9.27 -14.57
CA THR A 177 1.32 -8.73 -14.73
C THR A 177 1.33 -7.34 -15.33
N SER A 178 2.44 -6.59 -15.17
CA SER A 178 2.61 -5.29 -15.83
C SER A 178 4.08 -4.91 -16.03
N ASP A 179 4.35 -4.32 -17.20
CA ASP A 179 5.61 -3.64 -17.52
C ASP A 179 5.53 -2.22 -16.96
N MET A 180 6.37 -1.90 -15.97
CA MET A 180 6.42 -0.55 -15.39
C MET A 180 7.38 0.34 -16.19
N ASP A 181 8.54 -0.21 -16.58
CA ASP A 181 9.51 0.41 -17.49
C ASP A 181 10.46 -0.67 -18.10
N GLU A 182 11.51 -0.26 -18.81
CA GLU A 182 12.44 -1.13 -19.55
C GLU A 182 13.16 -2.20 -18.70
N HIS A 183 13.36 -1.93 -17.40
CA HIS A 183 14.06 -2.81 -16.47
C HIS A 183 13.24 -3.16 -15.22
N TRP A 184 12.01 -2.65 -15.12
CA TRP A 184 11.18 -2.71 -13.92
C TRP A 184 9.84 -3.39 -14.20
N TYR A 185 9.52 -4.40 -13.41
CA TYR A 185 8.36 -5.26 -13.61
C TYR A 185 7.64 -5.52 -12.30
N THR A 186 6.31 -5.71 -12.35
CA THR A 186 5.54 -6.20 -11.20
C THR A 186 5.15 -7.66 -11.42
N ILE A 187 5.43 -8.47 -10.40
CA ILE A 187 5.09 -9.90 -10.34
C ILE A 187 4.11 -10.10 -9.20
N HIS A 188 3.00 -10.77 -9.48
CA HIS A 188 2.10 -11.28 -8.44
C HIS A 188 2.30 -12.78 -8.25
N TYR A 189 2.17 -13.26 -7.03
CA TYR A 189 2.32 -14.65 -6.64
C TYR A 189 1.03 -15.13 -6.00
#